data_AF-Q4N548-F1
#
_entry.id   AF-Q4N548-F1
#
_cell.length_a   1.000
_cell.length_b   1.000
_cell.length_c   1.000
_cell.angle_alpha   90.00
_cell.angle_beta   90.00
_cell.angle_gamma   90.00
#
_symmetry.space_group_name_H-M   'P 1'
#
loop_
_entity.id
_entity.type
_entity.pdbx_description
1 polymer ?
#
loop_
_entity_poly.entity_id
_entity_poly.type
_entity_poly.pdbx_seq_one_letter_code
_entity_poly.pdbx_strand_id
1 'polypeptide(L)'
;MESHYFHCTILDTPQILILRNTKSTSTYIILIFVKMKSYIGLLCKSIININASKSFTTRCFSILNILNKIKSHNSKYNFTRKHYLHSNSENSYPLSKPFNENVLKLSDFDQYHNVVYRPLDNDTIHMKDLVVSVFYNRQSTASLSVLDSVNKLSSEFPLNTFLLVDSDLVPRSAYDADVQHFPSALLSYGGDLYRDMISEESGYTDKWSNSYTWQFTGEQSQSTQDQQCALPEKFYKSVLRAMNKFNNYDGKKVSAIKSRAGTHSYTHGIDTDNLNLKRVGWPTE
;
A
#
# COMPACT_ATOMS: atom_id res chain seq x y z
N MET A 1 -47.27 -2.75 -29.82
CA MET A 1 -45.98 -2.32 -29.21
C MET A 1 -45.49 -3.48 -28.37
N GLU A 2 -44.49 -4.23 -28.86
CA GLU A 2 -43.87 -5.31 -28.07
C GLU A 2 -42.58 -4.77 -27.44
N SER A 3 -42.46 -4.89 -26.12
CA SER A 3 -41.25 -4.54 -25.37
C SER A 3 -40.20 -5.64 -25.50
N HIS A 4 -39.00 -5.30 -25.99
CA HIS A 4 -37.86 -6.22 -26.03
C HIS A 4 -37.09 -6.17 -24.71
N TYR A 5 -36.94 -7.32 -24.04
CA TYR A 5 -36.13 -7.47 -22.83
C TYR A 5 -34.80 -8.14 -23.18
N PHE A 6 -33.69 -7.54 -22.74
CA PHE A 6 -32.36 -8.15 -22.77
C PHE A 6 -31.95 -8.51 -21.34
N HIS A 7 -31.50 -9.74 -21.15
CA HIS A 7 -30.93 -10.19 -19.88
C HIS A 7 -29.41 -10.02 -19.93
N CYS A 8 -28.85 -9.26 -19.00
CA CYS A 8 -27.41 -9.04 -18.87
C CYS A 8 -26.90 -9.78 -17.63
N THR A 9 -25.90 -10.63 -17.79
CA THR A 9 -25.17 -11.29 -16.70
C THR A 9 -23.71 -10.85 -16.77
N ILE A 10 -23.20 -10.32 -15.65
CA ILE A 10 -21.81 -9.91 -15.50
C ILE A 10 -21.13 -10.97 -14.62
N LEU A 11 -20.03 -11.55 -15.10
CA LEU A 11 -19.21 -12.52 -14.36
C LEU A 11 -17.90 -11.86 -13.93
N ASP A 12 -17.45 -12.18 -12.70
CA ASP A 12 -16.43 -11.43 -11.96
C ASP A 12 -14.95 -11.76 -12.28
N THR A 13 -14.63 -12.17 -13.51
CA THR A 13 -13.25 -12.19 -14.04
C THR A 13 -13.27 -12.02 -15.57
N PRO A 14 -12.14 -11.64 -16.21
CA PRO A 14 -12.04 -10.45 -17.07
C PRO A 14 -13.29 -10.23 -17.95
N GLN A 15 -13.92 -9.06 -17.77
CA GLN A 15 -15.25 -8.69 -18.26
C GLN A 15 -15.57 -9.14 -19.70
N ILE A 16 -16.20 -10.31 -19.81
CA ILE A 16 -16.86 -10.79 -21.04
C ILE A 16 -18.32 -10.38 -20.96
N LEU A 17 -18.78 -9.56 -21.90
CA LEU A 17 -20.19 -9.24 -22.06
C LEU A 17 -20.78 -10.19 -23.10
N ILE A 18 -21.72 -11.04 -22.68
CA ILE A 18 -22.46 -11.93 -23.57
C ILE A 18 -23.88 -11.37 -23.73
N LEU A 19 -24.21 -10.89 -24.92
CA LEU A 19 -25.57 -10.46 -25.23
C LEU A 19 -26.33 -11.62 -25.89
N ARG A 20 -27.37 -12.10 -25.20
CA ARG A 20 -28.25 -13.17 -25.70
C ARG A 20 -29.58 -12.58 -26.16
N ASN A 21 -29.94 -12.83 -27.42
CA ASN A 21 -31.26 -12.50 -27.94
C ASN A 21 -32.24 -13.62 -27.59
N THR A 22 -33.29 -13.31 -26.84
CA THR A 22 -34.25 -14.31 -26.32
C THR A 22 -35.14 -14.94 -27.39
N LYS A 23 -35.20 -14.38 -28.61
CA LYS A 23 -36.00 -14.93 -29.73
C LYS A 23 -35.19 -15.72 -30.77
N SER A 24 -33.87 -15.85 -30.64
CA SER A 24 -33.01 -16.61 -31.57
C SER A 24 -32.13 -17.59 -30.80
N THR A 25 -32.30 -18.89 -31.05
CA THR A 25 -31.55 -19.95 -30.37
C THR A 25 -30.09 -20.05 -30.80
N SER A 26 -29.64 -19.30 -31.81
CA SER A 26 -28.38 -19.57 -32.51
C SER A 26 -27.38 -18.41 -32.61
N THR A 27 -27.61 -17.26 -31.97
CA THR A 27 -26.66 -16.12 -32.09
C THR A 27 -26.19 -15.60 -30.74
N TYR A 28 -24.91 -15.75 -30.46
CA TYR A 28 -24.22 -15.14 -29.32
C TYR A 28 -23.20 -14.13 -29.84
N ILE A 29 -23.26 -12.90 -29.34
CA ILE A 29 -22.20 -11.92 -29.54
C ILE A 29 -21.38 -11.90 -28.26
N ILE A 30 -20.14 -12.36 -28.36
CA ILE A 30 -19.16 -12.37 -27.27
C ILE A 30 -18.25 -11.16 -27.48
N LEU A 31 -18.32 -10.17 -26.59
CA LEU A 31 -17.40 -9.03 -26.57
C LEU A 31 -16.45 -9.20 -25.38
N ILE A 32 -15.16 -9.37 -25.67
CA ILE A 32 -14.11 -9.48 -24.66
C ILE A 32 -13.50 -8.09 -24.46
N PHE A 33 -13.65 -7.51 -23.28
CA PHE A 33 -13.08 -6.19 -22.95
C PHE A 33 -11.88 -6.32 -22.02
N VAL A 34 -10.71 -5.92 -22.52
CA VAL A 34 -9.51 -5.77 -21.69
C VAL A 34 -9.49 -4.37 -21.10
N LYS A 35 -9.84 -4.27 -19.81
CA LYS A 35 -9.46 -3.22 -18.85
C LYS A 35 -9.55 -1.76 -19.36
N MET A 36 -10.75 -1.29 -19.75
CA MET A 36 -11.02 0.14 -19.89
C MET A 36 -12.43 0.49 -19.39
N LYS A 37 -12.55 0.84 -18.10
CA LYS A 37 -13.83 1.20 -17.45
C LYS A 37 -14.49 2.48 -18.02
N SER A 38 -13.76 3.34 -18.72
CA SER A 38 -14.26 4.66 -19.15
C SER A 38 -15.02 4.66 -20.49
N TYR A 39 -14.84 3.65 -21.35
CA TYR A 39 -15.40 3.64 -22.72
C TYR A 39 -16.74 2.89 -22.87
N ILE A 40 -17.13 2.11 -21.87
CA ILE A 40 -18.34 1.26 -21.93
C ILE A 40 -19.62 2.12 -22.01
N GLY A 41 -19.68 3.24 -21.29
CA GLY A 41 -20.86 4.12 -21.30
C GLY A 41 -21.11 4.84 -22.64
N LEU A 42 -20.05 5.20 -23.36
CA LEU A 42 -20.15 5.83 -24.68
C LEU A 42 -20.58 4.83 -25.76
N LEU A 43 -20.03 3.61 -25.72
CA LEU A 43 -20.38 2.56 -26.68
C LEU A 43 -21.83 2.07 -26.52
N CYS A 44 -22.30 1.90 -25.28
CA CYS A 44 -23.69 1.51 -25.01
C CYS A 44 -24.69 2.55 -25.52
N LYS A 45 -24.43 3.85 -25.36
CA LYS A 45 -25.30 4.92 -25.91
C LYS A 45 -25.34 4.91 -27.44
N SER A 46 -24.22 4.64 -28.11
CA SER A 46 -24.19 4.57 -29.58
C SER A 46 -24.89 3.33 -30.15
N ILE A 47 -24.79 2.16 -29.48
CA ILE A 47 -25.42 0.92 -29.95
C ILE A 47 -26.95 0.98 -29.78
N ILE A 48 -27.44 1.59 -28.69
CA ILE A 48 -28.88 1.76 -28.46
C ILE A 48 -29.50 2.71 -29.50
N ASN A 49 -28.80 3.75 -29.94
CA ASN A 49 -29.30 4.67 -30.97
C ASN A 49 -29.33 4.06 -32.39
N ILE A 50 -28.50 3.06 -32.67
CA ILE A 50 -28.44 2.42 -34.00
C ILE A 50 -29.64 1.48 -34.23
N ASN A 51 -30.22 0.90 -33.17
CA ASN A 51 -31.33 -0.07 -33.28
C ASN A 51 -32.73 0.55 -33.26
N ALA A 52 -32.87 1.87 -33.07
CA ALA A 52 -34.17 2.54 -33.06
C ALA A 52 -34.73 2.88 -34.46
N SER A 53 -33.97 2.71 -35.54
CA SER A 53 -34.41 3.04 -36.90
C SER A 53 -34.53 1.79 -37.79
N LYS A 54 -35.76 1.53 -38.25
CA LYS A 54 -36.13 0.45 -39.18
C LYS A 54 -35.50 0.67 -40.55
N SER A 55 -34.64 -0.25 -40.99
CA SER A 55 -34.49 -0.80 -42.36
C SER A 55 -33.06 -1.36 -42.52
N PHE A 56 -32.97 -2.62 -42.97
CA PHE A 56 -31.77 -3.45 -42.80
C PHE A 56 -30.94 -3.65 -44.07
N THR A 57 -31.14 -2.87 -45.14
CA THR A 57 -30.49 -3.17 -46.44
C THR A 57 -29.56 -2.08 -47.00
N THR A 58 -29.25 -1.02 -46.25
CA THR A 58 -28.30 0.03 -46.72
C THR A 58 -27.17 0.38 -45.73
N ARG A 59 -26.84 -0.50 -44.79
CA ARG A 59 -25.96 -0.17 -43.63
C ARG A 59 -24.49 -0.57 -43.71
N CYS A 60 -24.00 -1.14 -44.81
CA CYS A 60 -22.55 -1.41 -44.93
C CYS A 60 -21.71 -0.14 -45.15
N PHE A 61 -22.28 0.93 -45.72
CA PHE A 61 -21.54 2.18 -45.96
C PHE A 61 -21.39 3.08 -44.72
N SER A 62 -22.26 2.96 -43.71
CA SER A 62 -22.18 3.81 -42.52
C SER A 62 -21.12 3.35 -41.51
N ILE A 63 -20.86 2.04 -41.41
CA ILE A 63 -19.83 1.49 -40.52
C ILE A 63 -18.43 1.85 -41.04
N LEU A 64 -18.22 1.82 -42.36
CA LEU A 64 -16.96 2.23 -42.97
C LEU A 64 -16.67 3.73 -42.75
N ASN A 65 -17.71 4.58 -42.85
CA ASN A 65 -17.58 6.01 -42.59
C ASN A 65 -17.35 6.33 -41.10
N ILE A 66 -17.92 5.57 -40.17
CA ILE A 66 -17.65 5.72 -38.73
C ILE A 66 -16.22 5.29 -38.42
N LEU A 67 -15.75 4.15 -38.96
CA LEU A 67 -14.37 3.69 -38.79
C LEU A 67 -13.36 4.69 -39.39
N ASN A 68 -13.65 5.26 -40.57
CA ASN A 68 -12.82 6.30 -41.16
C ASN A 68 -12.84 7.61 -40.36
N LYS A 69 -14.00 7.98 -39.78
CA LYS A 69 -14.06 9.12 -38.85
C LYS A 69 -13.23 8.87 -37.60
N ILE A 70 -13.30 7.69 -36.99
CA ILE A 70 -12.50 7.32 -35.81
C ILE A 70 -11.00 7.30 -36.14
N LYS A 71 -10.60 6.78 -37.31
CA LYS A 71 -9.22 6.85 -37.79
C LYS A 71 -8.75 8.30 -37.99
N SER A 72 -9.57 9.15 -38.60
CA SER A 72 -9.23 10.57 -38.81
C SER A 72 -9.14 11.34 -37.48
N HIS A 73 -9.99 11.00 -36.51
CA HIS A 73 -10.00 11.65 -35.20
C HIS A 73 -8.80 11.23 -34.34
N ASN A 74 -8.37 9.96 -34.45
CA ASN A 74 -7.16 9.48 -33.81
C ASN A 74 -5.87 9.99 -34.48
N SER A 75 -5.90 10.41 -35.75
CA SER A 75 -4.73 11.02 -36.40
C SER A 75 -4.45 12.46 -35.95
N LYS A 76 -5.45 13.17 -35.42
CA LYS A 76 -5.29 14.54 -34.90
C LYS A 76 -4.88 14.59 -33.43
N TYR A 77 -5.12 13.53 -32.69
CA TYR A 77 -4.56 13.39 -31.36
C TYR A 77 -3.29 12.56 -31.48
N ASN A 78 -2.15 13.24 -31.45
CA ASN A 78 -0.87 12.63 -31.10
C ASN A 78 -0.99 12.08 -29.67
N PHE A 79 -1.72 10.99 -29.50
CA PHE A 79 -1.66 10.16 -28.33
C PHE A 79 -0.32 9.45 -28.46
N THR A 80 0.75 10.16 -28.08
CA THR A 80 1.99 9.51 -27.68
C THR A 80 1.56 8.42 -26.73
N ARG A 81 1.68 7.18 -27.19
CA ARG A 81 1.54 5.99 -26.37
C ARG A 81 2.64 6.16 -25.31
N LYS A 82 2.33 6.86 -24.22
CA LYS A 82 3.13 6.84 -23.01
C LYS A 82 3.05 5.39 -22.60
N HIS A 83 4.00 4.61 -23.11
CA HIS A 83 4.46 3.43 -22.44
C HIS A 83 4.76 3.94 -21.03
N TYR A 84 3.85 3.64 -20.10
CA TYR A 84 4.17 3.66 -18.69
C TYR A 84 5.21 2.55 -18.54
N LEU A 85 6.45 2.88 -18.90
CA LEU A 85 7.62 2.24 -18.37
C LEU A 85 7.47 2.47 -16.88
N HIS A 86 6.98 1.46 -16.17
CA HIS A 86 7.28 1.32 -14.77
C HIS A 86 8.80 1.19 -14.72
N SER A 87 9.50 2.33 -14.67
CA SER A 87 10.87 2.34 -14.23
C SER A 87 10.83 1.75 -12.84
N ASN A 88 11.47 0.60 -12.66
CA ASN A 88 11.76 -0.02 -11.37
C ASN A 88 12.74 0.86 -10.59
N SER A 89 12.49 2.17 -10.47
CA SER A 89 13.15 3.00 -9.50
C SER A 89 12.56 2.63 -8.15
N GLU A 90 13.26 1.77 -7.43
CA GLU A 90 12.91 1.24 -6.10
C GLU A 90 12.68 2.32 -5.02
N ASN A 91 12.83 3.60 -5.38
CA ASN A 91 12.70 4.77 -4.52
C ASN A 91 11.45 5.62 -4.77
N SER A 92 10.57 5.26 -5.71
CA SER A 92 9.37 6.06 -5.98
C SER A 92 8.11 5.24 -5.79
N TYR A 93 7.64 5.12 -4.55
CA TYR A 93 6.19 5.03 -4.36
C TYR A 93 5.63 6.33 -4.92
N PRO A 94 4.80 6.31 -5.97
CA PRO A 94 4.45 7.50 -6.75
C PRO A 94 3.65 8.57 -5.97
N LEU A 95 3.47 8.38 -4.66
CA LEU A 95 2.65 9.22 -3.78
C LEU A 95 3.39 9.70 -2.52
N SER A 96 4.54 9.12 -2.13
CA SER A 96 5.25 9.55 -0.93
C SER A 96 6.40 10.48 -1.28
N LYS A 97 6.56 11.56 -0.51
CA LYS A 97 7.78 12.39 -0.53
C LYS A 97 9.03 11.49 -0.34
N PRO A 98 10.20 11.86 -0.86
CA PRO A 98 11.43 11.16 -0.51
C PRO A 98 11.57 11.11 1.01
N PHE A 99 12.06 9.98 1.50
CA PHE A 99 12.30 9.81 2.93
C PHE A 99 13.51 10.65 3.36
N ASN A 100 13.49 11.09 4.62
CA ASN A 100 14.62 11.74 5.26
C ASN A 100 15.83 10.80 5.39
N GLU A 101 17.02 11.38 5.56
CA GLU A 101 18.30 10.64 5.64
C GLU A 101 18.39 9.66 6.82
N ASN A 102 17.62 9.91 7.89
CA ASN A 102 17.54 9.05 9.07
C ASN A 102 16.59 7.85 8.90
N VAL A 103 15.97 7.71 7.73
CA VAL A 103 15.13 6.56 7.39
C VAL A 103 15.90 5.61 6.49
N LEU A 104 16.22 4.43 7.00
CA LEU A 104 16.95 3.39 6.28
C LEU A 104 15.99 2.34 5.76
N LYS A 105 15.93 2.19 4.43
CA LYS A 105 15.23 1.09 3.79
C LYS A 105 16.16 -0.12 3.77
N LEU A 106 15.76 -1.20 4.41
CA LEU A 106 16.60 -2.39 4.53
C LEU A 106 16.47 -3.29 3.31
N SER A 107 17.60 -3.82 2.87
CA SER A 107 17.67 -4.84 1.81
C SER A 107 18.00 -6.24 2.34
N ASP A 108 18.57 -6.32 3.54
CA ASP A 108 19.09 -7.56 4.10
C ASP A 108 18.96 -7.60 5.64
N PHE A 109 18.94 -8.82 6.19
CA PHE A 109 18.83 -9.08 7.61
C PHE A 109 20.07 -8.64 8.40
N ASP A 110 21.26 -8.73 7.80
CA ASP A 110 22.49 -8.31 8.49
C ASP A 110 22.48 -6.81 8.78
N GLN A 111 21.91 -6.00 7.88
CA GLN A 111 21.72 -4.56 8.12
C GLN A 111 20.76 -4.32 9.29
N TYR A 112 19.64 -5.06 9.34
CA TYR A 112 18.69 -4.99 10.45
C TYR A 112 19.38 -5.33 11.78
N HIS A 113 20.08 -6.47 11.82
CA HIS A 113 20.73 -6.96 13.03
C HIS A 113 21.81 -5.99 13.53
N ASN A 114 22.64 -5.45 12.62
CA ASN A 114 23.72 -4.52 12.97
C ASN A 114 23.23 -3.19 13.54
N VAL A 115 22.03 -2.73 13.15
CA VAL A 115 21.44 -1.50 13.69
C VAL A 115 20.73 -1.78 15.02
N VAL A 116 19.91 -2.82 15.08
CA VAL A 116 19.08 -3.13 16.26
C VAL A 116 19.92 -3.62 17.44
N TYR A 117 20.91 -4.48 17.20
CA TYR A 117 21.78 -5.08 18.22
C TYR A 117 23.14 -4.39 18.32
N ARG A 118 23.24 -3.13 17.87
CA ARG A 118 24.47 -2.34 18.03
C ARG A 118 24.83 -2.27 19.53
N PRO A 119 26.09 -2.56 19.92
CA PRO A 119 26.52 -2.42 21.30
C PRO A 119 26.34 -0.97 21.76
N LEU A 120 25.84 -0.81 22.98
CA LEU A 120 25.70 0.48 23.62
C LEU A 120 26.99 0.78 24.38
N ASP A 121 27.67 1.88 24.03
CA ASP A 121 28.93 2.28 24.68
C ASP A 121 28.68 2.94 26.05
N ASN A 122 27.45 3.39 26.32
CA ASN A 122 27.10 4.18 27.50
C ASN A 122 26.15 3.42 28.45
N ASP A 123 26.41 3.53 29.74
CA ASP A 123 25.52 3.06 30.82
C ASP A 123 24.27 3.93 31.01
N THR A 124 24.17 5.05 30.29
CA THR A 124 23.04 5.98 30.31
C THR A 124 22.18 5.82 29.06
N ILE A 125 20.87 5.79 29.28
CA ILE A 125 19.89 5.69 28.21
C ILE A 125 19.76 7.05 27.55
N HIS A 126 19.89 7.07 26.22
CA HIS A 126 19.61 8.26 25.42
C HIS A 126 18.50 8.00 24.43
N MET A 127 17.60 8.98 24.29
CA MET A 127 16.51 8.94 23.32
C MET A 127 17.02 8.75 21.88
N LYS A 128 18.18 9.33 21.53
CA LYS A 128 18.77 9.24 20.18
C LYS A 128 19.11 7.81 19.74
N ASP A 129 19.39 6.93 20.70
CA ASP A 129 19.82 5.55 20.44
C ASP A 129 18.61 4.60 20.29
N LEU A 130 17.38 5.12 20.45
CA LEU A 130 16.16 4.39 20.17
C LEU A 130 15.99 4.21 18.65
N VAL A 131 15.81 2.96 18.24
CA VAL A 131 15.56 2.55 16.86
C VAL A 131 14.07 2.27 16.69
N VAL A 132 13.46 2.83 15.63
CA VAL A 132 12.06 2.60 15.30
C VAL A 132 11.99 1.78 14.01
N SER A 133 11.67 0.49 14.13
CA SER A 133 11.55 -0.43 12.99
C SER A 133 10.09 -0.55 12.56
N VAL A 134 9.78 -0.13 11.34
CA VAL A 134 8.42 -0.20 10.77
C VAL A 134 8.37 -1.31 9.74
N PHE A 135 7.59 -2.33 10.05
CA PHE A 135 7.37 -3.50 9.23
C PHE A 135 6.13 -3.30 8.37
N TYR A 136 6.30 -3.46 7.06
CA TYR A 136 5.25 -3.22 6.09
C TYR A 136 5.32 -4.26 4.96
N ASN A 137 4.20 -4.47 4.29
CA ASN A 137 4.13 -5.28 3.08
C ASN A 137 3.61 -4.42 1.91
N ARG A 138 4.26 -4.52 0.75
CA ARG A 138 3.87 -3.78 -0.48
C ARG A 138 2.47 -4.11 -0.97
N GLN A 139 1.99 -5.32 -0.72
CA GLN A 139 0.67 -5.79 -1.16
C GLN A 139 -0.46 -5.22 -0.29
N SER A 140 -0.15 -4.77 0.94
CA SER A 140 -1.14 -4.23 1.86
C SER A 140 -1.29 -2.72 1.72
N THR A 141 -2.47 -2.26 1.33
CA THR A 141 -2.79 -0.82 1.26
C THR A 141 -2.75 -0.16 2.64
N ALA A 142 -3.09 -0.91 3.70
CA ALA A 142 -2.97 -0.45 5.08
C ALA A 142 -1.50 -0.19 5.44
N SER A 143 -0.59 -1.08 5.02
CA SER A 143 0.84 -0.92 5.20
C SER A 143 1.43 0.26 4.43
N LEU A 144 0.98 0.49 3.20
CA LEU A 144 1.44 1.64 2.42
C LEU A 144 0.93 2.98 2.99
N SER A 145 -0.23 2.98 3.66
CA SER A 145 -0.78 4.19 4.26
C SER A 145 0.16 4.80 5.30
N VAL A 146 0.85 3.99 6.10
CA VAL A 146 1.66 4.49 7.23
C VAL A 146 2.99 5.14 6.81
N LEU A 147 3.41 5.01 5.56
CA LEU A 147 4.71 5.52 5.08
C LEU A 147 4.85 7.05 5.25
N ASP A 148 3.78 7.81 4.99
CA ASP A 148 3.80 9.25 5.20
C ASP A 148 3.91 9.62 6.69
N SER A 149 3.30 8.81 7.56
CA SER A 149 3.42 8.96 9.02
C SER A 149 4.85 8.69 9.49
N VAL A 150 5.56 7.72 8.89
CA VAL A 150 6.98 7.48 9.16
C VAL A 150 7.83 8.68 8.76
N ASN A 151 7.59 9.24 7.57
CA ASN A 151 8.36 10.41 7.12
C ASN A 151 8.11 11.65 7.99
N LYS A 152 6.88 11.80 8.51
CA LYS A 152 6.58 12.84 9.48
C LYS A 152 7.30 12.61 10.81
N LEU A 153 7.27 11.41 11.37
CA LEU A 153 7.97 11.06 12.61
C LEU A 153 9.48 11.24 12.48
N SER A 154 10.07 10.85 11.36
CA SER A 154 11.50 11.00 11.12
C SER A 154 11.93 12.46 10.99
N SER A 155 11.02 13.34 10.54
CA SER A 155 11.24 14.79 10.52
C SER A 155 11.21 15.39 11.94
N GLU A 156 10.34 14.90 12.81
CA GLU A 156 10.21 15.38 14.20
C GLU A 156 11.32 14.84 15.12
N PHE A 157 11.85 13.65 14.81
CA PHE A 157 12.93 12.99 15.56
C PHE A 157 14.15 12.74 14.66
N PRO A 158 14.89 13.78 14.25
CA PRO A 158 15.98 13.65 13.27
C PRO A 158 17.19 12.85 13.78
N LEU A 159 17.37 12.77 15.10
CA LEU A 159 18.48 12.02 15.72
C LEU A 159 18.20 10.52 15.82
N ASN A 160 16.92 10.12 15.75
CA ASN A 160 16.53 8.73 15.85
C ASN A 160 16.68 8.02 14.51
N THR A 161 17.04 6.74 14.56
CA THR A 161 17.12 5.90 13.37
C THR A 161 15.78 5.22 13.13
N PHE A 162 15.22 5.42 11.94
CA PHE A 162 14.00 4.76 11.48
C PHE A 162 14.36 3.68 10.47
N LEU A 163 13.88 2.46 10.66
CA LEU A 163 14.08 1.36 9.72
C LEU A 163 12.77 1.07 8.99
N LEU A 164 12.79 1.11 7.67
CA LEU A 164 11.69 0.65 6.84
C LEU A 164 11.99 -0.77 6.36
N VAL A 165 11.21 -1.71 6.87
CA VAL A 165 11.43 -3.14 6.70
C VAL A 165 10.31 -3.72 5.86
N ASP A 166 10.65 -4.09 4.62
CA ASP A 166 9.76 -4.84 3.74
C ASP A 166 9.81 -6.31 4.13
N SER A 167 8.73 -6.82 4.73
CA SER A 167 8.71 -8.17 5.29
C SER A 167 8.75 -9.27 4.25
N ASP A 168 8.42 -8.96 2.98
CA ASP A 168 8.60 -9.91 1.88
C ASP A 168 10.08 -10.01 1.45
N LEU A 169 10.88 -8.94 1.65
CA LEU A 169 12.30 -8.91 1.30
C LEU A 169 13.19 -9.41 2.44
N VAL A 170 12.89 -9.02 3.68
CA VAL A 170 13.69 -9.37 4.87
C VAL A 170 12.82 -10.08 5.91
N PRO A 171 12.24 -11.26 5.60
CA PRO A 171 11.28 -11.94 6.48
C PRO A 171 11.86 -12.30 7.85
N ARG A 172 13.17 -12.62 7.91
CA ARG A 172 13.87 -12.95 9.17
C ARG A 172 13.82 -11.82 10.19
N SER A 173 13.79 -10.56 9.75
CA SER A 173 13.65 -9.43 10.66
C SER A 173 12.26 -9.35 11.28
N ALA A 174 11.21 -9.73 10.54
CA ALA A 174 9.85 -9.81 11.06
C ALA A 174 9.70 -10.98 12.05
N TYR A 175 10.37 -12.11 11.80
CA TYR A 175 10.44 -13.23 12.75
C TYR A 175 11.16 -12.82 14.04
N ASP A 176 12.34 -12.22 13.94
CA ASP A 176 13.08 -11.71 15.11
C ASP A 176 12.27 -10.69 15.92
N ALA A 177 11.48 -9.87 15.21
CA ALA A 177 10.60 -8.88 15.80
C ALA A 177 9.32 -9.45 16.43
N ASP A 178 8.98 -10.73 16.20
CA ASP A 178 7.68 -11.36 16.49
C ASP A 178 6.49 -10.59 15.89
N VAL A 179 6.62 -10.19 14.63
CA VAL A 179 5.58 -9.44 13.91
C VAL A 179 4.56 -10.41 13.31
N GLN A 180 3.33 -10.34 13.80
CA GLN A 180 2.22 -11.17 13.34
C GLN A 180 1.29 -10.47 12.35
N HIS A 181 1.27 -9.12 12.38
CA HIS A 181 0.35 -8.28 11.60
C HIS A 181 1.06 -7.10 10.97
N PHE A 182 0.56 -6.61 9.84
CA PHE A 182 1.09 -5.45 9.13
C PHE A 182 0.01 -4.38 8.93
N PRO A 183 0.32 -3.08 9.11
CA PRO A 183 1.61 -2.53 9.55
C PRO A 183 1.88 -2.70 11.05
N SER A 184 3.14 -2.86 11.42
CA SER A 184 3.58 -2.85 12.82
C SER A 184 4.85 -2.02 12.99
N ALA A 185 4.99 -1.37 14.14
CA ALA A 185 6.20 -0.67 14.54
C ALA A 185 6.78 -1.30 15.81
N LEU A 186 8.07 -1.61 15.78
CA LEU A 186 8.85 -2.02 16.93
C LEU A 186 9.77 -0.87 17.35
N LEU A 187 9.62 -0.41 18.58
CA LEU A 187 10.58 0.47 19.22
C LEU A 187 11.58 -0.40 19.96
N SER A 188 12.85 -0.35 19.58
CA SER A 188 13.92 -1.15 20.19
C SER A 188 15.08 -0.26 20.66
N TYR A 189 15.68 -0.65 21.78
CA TYR A 189 16.89 -0.03 22.30
C TYR A 189 17.82 -1.13 22.84
N GLY A 190 19.09 -1.10 22.40
CA GLY A 190 20.11 -2.08 22.77
C GLY A 190 19.70 -3.53 22.48
N GLY A 191 19.08 -3.77 21.33
CA GLY A 191 18.48 -5.06 20.98
C GLY A 191 17.22 -5.35 21.79
N ASP A 192 17.40 -6.10 22.87
CA ASP A 192 16.31 -6.65 23.70
C ASP A 192 16.15 -5.96 25.05
N LEU A 193 16.95 -4.93 25.36
CA LEU A 193 16.86 -4.22 26.65
C LEU A 193 15.51 -3.52 26.81
N TYR A 194 15.01 -2.90 25.73
CA TYR A 194 13.67 -2.35 25.66
C TYR A 194 13.08 -2.67 24.29
N ARG A 195 11.89 -3.26 24.31
CA ARG A 195 11.08 -3.54 23.13
C ARG A 195 9.63 -3.19 23.41
N ASP A 196 9.05 -2.37 22.55
CA ASP A 196 7.62 -2.03 22.59
C ASP A 196 7.06 -2.21 21.18
N MET A 197 6.19 -3.22 21.02
CA MET A 197 5.55 -3.54 19.74
C MET A 197 4.21 -2.82 19.64
N ILE A 198 4.00 -2.15 18.51
CA ILE A 198 2.79 -1.41 18.18
C ILE A 198 2.23 -2.02 16.91
N SER A 199 1.18 -2.80 17.06
CA SER A 199 0.40 -3.35 15.95
C SER A 199 -0.86 -2.53 15.77
N GLU A 200 -1.09 -2.01 14.56
CA GLU A 200 -2.33 -1.33 14.20
C GLU A 200 -2.89 -1.98 12.93
N GLU A 201 -4.19 -2.23 12.88
CA GLU A 201 -4.82 -2.85 11.70
C GLU A 201 -4.77 -1.94 10.46
N SER A 202 -4.74 -0.62 10.69
CA SER A 202 -4.55 0.37 9.63
C SER A 202 -3.99 1.67 10.19
N GLY A 203 -3.45 2.51 9.30
CA GLY A 203 -3.06 3.86 9.68
C GLY A 203 -4.24 4.80 9.98
N TYR A 204 -5.44 4.47 9.49
CA TYR A 204 -6.62 5.33 9.59
C TYR A 204 -7.35 5.15 10.92
N THR A 205 -8.12 6.17 11.30
CA THR A 205 -9.01 6.06 12.46
C THR A 205 -10.22 5.20 12.13
N ASP A 206 -10.80 4.53 13.13
CA ASP A 206 -11.96 3.64 12.94
C ASP A 206 -13.20 4.38 12.37
N LYS A 207 -13.20 5.72 12.45
CA LYS A 207 -14.26 6.60 11.90
C LYS A 207 -14.05 6.95 10.42
N TRP A 208 -12.93 6.57 9.81
CA TRP A 208 -12.58 6.93 8.43
C TRP A 208 -13.61 6.44 7.41
N SER A 209 -14.11 5.22 7.58
CA SER A 209 -15.14 4.61 6.71
C SER A 209 -16.42 5.43 6.61
N ASN A 210 -16.71 6.30 7.59
CA ASN A 210 -17.93 7.10 7.64
C ASN A 210 -17.77 8.51 7.02
N SER A 211 -16.57 8.87 6.55
CA SER A 211 -16.25 10.27 6.19
C SER A 211 -16.18 10.57 4.68
N TYR A 212 -16.13 9.55 3.82
CA TYR A 212 -16.06 9.76 2.36
C TYR A 212 -17.40 9.43 1.68
N THR A 213 -18.24 10.46 1.52
CA THR A 213 -19.28 10.46 0.50
C THR A 213 -18.69 11.05 -0.78
N TRP A 214 -18.44 10.20 -1.79
CA TRP A 214 -18.11 10.66 -3.13
C TRP A 214 -19.32 11.37 -3.74
N GLN A 215 -19.44 12.67 -3.47
CA GLN A 215 -20.43 13.51 -4.13
C GLN A 215 -19.85 14.01 -5.44
N PHE A 216 -20.25 13.39 -6.55
CA PHE A 216 -20.03 13.93 -7.88
C PHE A 216 -21.05 15.03 -8.15
N THR A 217 -20.89 16.18 -7.49
CA THR A 217 -21.74 17.34 -7.76
C THR A 217 -21.24 18.06 -9.00
N GLY A 218 -22.09 18.06 -10.03
CA GLY A 218 -21.86 18.78 -11.29
C GLY A 218 -22.01 20.30 -11.20
N GLU A 219 -22.04 20.89 -10.00
CA GLU A 219 -22.28 22.33 -9.86
C GLU A 219 -21.34 22.95 -8.82
N GLN A 220 -20.62 23.95 -9.31
CA GLN A 220 -19.76 24.84 -8.53
C GLN A 220 -20.62 25.63 -7.54
N SER A 221 -20.39 25.47 -6.25
CA SER A 221 -20.64 26.54 -5.27
C SER A 221 -19.89 26.27 -3.96
N GLN A 222 -18.79 27.00 -3.80
CA GLN A 222 -18.38 27.68 -2.57
C GLN A 222 -18.49 26.89 -1.24
N SER A 223 -17.48 26.07 -0.98
CA SER A 223 -16.56 26.20 0.17
C SER A 223 -15.74 24.92 0.22
N THR A 224 -14.73 24.85 -0.65
CA THR A 224 -13.64 23.90 -0.49
C THR A 224 -12.87 24.29 0.76
N GLN A 225 -13.37 23.92 1.94
CA GLN A 225 -12.46 23.54 3.01
C GLN A 225 -11.64 22.43 2.39
N ASP A 226 -10.34 22.70 2.22
CA ASP A 226 -9.37 21.75 1.71
C ASP A 226 -9.68 20.39 2.31
N GLN A 227 -10.19 19.47 1.49
CA GLN A 227 -10.26 18.06 1.83
C GLN A 227 -8.81 17.57 1.86
N GLN A 228 -8.08 17.97 2.89
CA GLN A 228 -6.74 17.51 3.18
C GLN A 228 -6.88 16.00 3.28
N CYS A 229 -6.15 15.28 2.44
CA CYS A 229 -5.95 13.85 2.60
C CYS A 229 -5.48 13.64 4.04
N ALA A 230 -6.40 13.15 4.89
CA ALA A 230 -6.07 13.01 6.30
C ALA A 230 -5.00 11.94 6.39
N LEU A 231 -3.82 12.35 6.84
CA LEU A 231 -2.73 11.45 7.12
C LEU A 231 -3.24 10.36 8.08
N PRO A 232 -2.68 9.15 8.00
CA PRO A 232 -3.00 8.09 8.94
C PRO A 232 -2.50 8.45 10.35
N GLU A 233 -3.36 9.18 11.07
CA GLU A 233 -3.05 9.74 12.38
C GLU A 233 -3.01 8.69 13.49
N LYS A 234 -3.69 7.55 13.34
CA LYS A 234 -3.79 6.54 14.40
C LYS A 234 -2.42 5.94 14.68
N PHE A 235 -1.79 5.39 13.64
CA PHE A 235 -0.44 4.83 13.72
C PHE A 235 0.58 5.87 14.19
N TYR A 236 0.55 7.08 13.62
CA TYR A 236 1.41 8.19 14.05
C TYR A 236 1.28 8.47 15.55
N LYS A 237 0.05 8.62 16.07
CA LYS A 237 -0.21 8.91 17.49
C LYS A 237 0.22 7.76 18.39
N SER A 238 0.03 6.51 17.97
CA SER A 238 0.44 5.32 18.72
C SER A 238 1.97 5.25 18.85
N VAL A 239 2.70 5.42 17.74
CA VAL A 239 4.17 5.46 17.74
C VAL A 239 4.69 6.64 18.56
N LEU A 240 4.13 7.85 18.35
CA LEU A 240 4.51 9.04 19.12
C LEU A 240 4.30 8.85 20.62
N ARG A 241 3.18 8.23 21.02
CA ARG A 241 2.90 7.90 22.43
C ARG A 241 3.96 6.96 23.01
N ALA A 242 4.36 5.94 22.26
CA ALA A 242 5.37 4.99 22.72
C ALA A 242 6.77 5.61 22.78
N MET A 243 7.12 6.50 21.84
CA MET A 243 8.35 7.29 21.88
C MET A 243 8.38 8.21 23.11
N ASN A 244 7.27 8.91 23.39
CA ASN A 244 7.14 9.74 24.59
C ASN A 244 7.19 8.92 25.88
N LYS A 245 6.65 7.69 25.87
CA LYS A 245 6.77 6.75 26.99
C LYS A 245 8.23 6.36 27.22
N PHE A 246 9.01 6.12 26.16
CA PHE A 246 10.44 5.82 26.25
C PHE A 246 11.26 7.04 26.71
N ASN A 247 10.88 8.25 26.31
CA ASN A 247 11.55 9.49 26.73
C ASN A 247 11.59 9.67 28.26
N ASN A 248 10.68 9.04 29.02
CA ASN A 248 10.73 9.02 30.48
C ASN A 248 11.97 8.30 31.06
N TYR A 249 12.70 7.55 30.24
CA TYR A 249 13.94 6.87 30.61
C TYR A 249 15.20 7.63 30.19
N ASP A 250 15.07 8.71 29.42
CA ASP A 250 16.20 9.51 28.95
C ASP A 250 17.04 10.05 30.14
N GLY A 251 18.35 9.88 30.06
CA GLY A 251 19.30 10.26 31.12
C GLY A 251 19.33 9.33 32.34
N LYS A 252 18.51 8.28 32.40
CA LYS A 252 18.58 7.27 33.46
C LYS A 252 19.63 6.20 33.14
N LYS A 253 20.10 5.49 34.16
CA LYS A 253 20.96 4.32 33.97
C LYS A 253 20.20 3.20 33.25
N VAL A 254 20.88 2.39 32.45
CA VAL A 254 20.30 1.22 31.75
C VAL A 254 19.57 0.30 32.72
N SER A 255 20.06 0.16 33.96
CA SER A 255 19.41 -0.61 35.03
C SER A 255 18.01 -0.10 35.44
N ALA A 256 17.64 1.13 35.08
CA ALA A 256 16.34 1.71 35.37
C ALA A 256 15.26 1.19 34.41
N ILE A 257 15.64 0.75 33.20
CA ILE A 257 14.77 -0.11 32.41
C ILE A 257 14.72 -1.42 33.20
N LYS A 258 13.53 -1.78 33.70
CA LYS A 258 13.30 -3.12 34.25
C LYS A 258 13.54 -4.10 33.11
N SER A 259 14.80 -4.52 33.00
CA SER A 259 15.31 -5.36 31.94
C SER A 259 14.43 -6.59 31.84
N ARG A 260 13.59 -6.59 30.81
CA ARG A 260 13.17 -7.81 30.13
C ARG A 260 14.13 -8.03 28.97
N ALA A 261 15.45 -7.97 29.21
CA ALA A 261 16.38 -8.74 28.38
C ALA A 261 16.06 -10.21 28.66
N GLY A 262 14.92 -10.65 28.14
CA GLY A 262 14.07 -11.64 28.80
C GLY A 262 14.46 -13.05 28.38
N THR A 263 14.99 -13.16 27.16
CA THR A 263 15.37 -14.43 26.54
C THR A 263 16.49 -14.26 25.53
N HIS A 264 16.49 -13.19 24.72
CA HIS A 264 17.38 -13.09 23.55
C HIS A 264 18.87 -13.08 23.90
N SER A 265 19.23 -12.59 25.10
CA SER A 265 20.60 -12.60 25.61
C SER A 265 21.21 -14.00 25.74
N TYR A 266 20.38 -15.03 25.96
CA TYR A 266 20.84 -16.42 26.12
C TYR A 266 20.22 -17.40 25.11
N THR A 267 19.05 -17.09 24.52
CA THR A 267 18.48 -17.89 23.43
C THR A 267 19.06 -17.53 22.07
N HIS A 268 19.65 -16.34 21.94
CA HIS A 268 20.13 -15.78 20.66
C HIS A 268 19.04 -15.72 19.57
N GLY A 269 17.77 -15.76 19.96
CA GLY A 269 16.62 -15.89 19.07
C GLY A 269 16.57 -17.22 18.31
N ILE A 270 17.25 -18.26 18.80
CA ILE A 270 17.28 -19.58 18.15
C ILE A 270 15.91 -20.24 18.18
N ASP A 271 15.17 -20.08 19.29
CA ASP A 271 13.81 -20.57 19.45
C ASP A 271 12.82 -19.94 18.46
N THR A 272 13.08 -18.70 18.05
CA THR A 272 12.30 -17.98 17.04
C THR A 272 12.77 -18.28 15.61
N ASP A 273 14.09 -18.34 15.39
CA ASP A 273 14.71 -18.66 14.10
C ASP A 273 15.95 -19.55 14.31
N ASN A 274 15.77 -20.86 14.05
CA ASN A 274 16.83 -21.86 14.19
C ASN A 274 18.09 -21.55 13.36
N LEU A 275 17.99 -20.72 12.31
CA LEU A 275 19.16 -20.30 11.52
C LEU A 275 20.16 -19.47 12.34
N ASN A 276 19.75 -18.93 13.48
CA ASN A 276 20.65 -18.28 14.44
C ASN A 276 21.72 -19.23 15.00
N LEU A 277 21.53 -20.55 14.97
CA LEU A 277 22.57 -21.54 15.31
C LEU A 277 23.86 -21.32 14.51
N LYS A 278 23.74 -21.03 13.20
CA LYS A 278 24.89 -20.75 12.34
C LYS A 278 25.58 -19.43 12.72
N ARG A 279 24.80 -18.42 13.11
CA ARG A 279 25.31 -17.10 13.53
C ARG A 279 26.15 -17.20 14.81
N VAL A 280 25.74 -18.05 15.76
CA VAL A 280 26.48 -18.29 17.01
C VAL A 280 27.58 -19.34 16.89
N GLY A 281 27.73 -19.97 15.73
CA GLY A 281 28.77 -20.98 15.48
C GLY A 281 28.54 -22.31 16.19
N TRP A 282 27.28 -22.66 16.51
CA TRP A 282 26.96 -23.94 17.12
C TRP A 282 26.96 -25.07 16.08
N PRO A 283 27.33 -26.31 16.47
CA PRO A 283 27.36 -27.44 15.56
C PRO A 283 25.95 -27.80 15.05
N THR A 284 25.87 -28.15 13.77
CA THR A 284 24.62 -28.57 13.10
C THR A 284 24.76 -29.92 12.39
N GLU A 285 25.80 -30.68 12.74
CA GLU A 285 26.11 -32.00 12.18
C GLU A 285 25.18 -33.11 12.71
#